data_AF-A0A7Y3XQ07-F1
#
_entry.id   AF-A0A7Y3XQ07-F1
#
_cell.length_a   1.000
_cell.length_b   1.000
_cell.length_c   1.000
_cell.angle_alpha   90.00
_cell.angle_beta   90.00
_cell.angle_gamma   90.00
#
_symmetry.space_group_name_H-M   'P 1'
#
loop_
_entity.id
_entity.type
_entity.pdbx_description
1 polymer ?
#
loop_
_entity_poly.entity_id
_entity_poly.type
_entity_poly.pdbx_seq_one_letter_code
_entity_poly.pdbx_strand_id
1 'polypeptide(L)'
;MKYRLHLIIIIILAIGANASSLFAQSLFSGLVLSERENGLMVVGVQNGSPAYNAGLRDGDIVLEVEGKKMSKLEEYVGFSRKIKKEKVEAYLTILREGVKYEAVIKVYSIPVYQAWQEKVAKPTGAPRDAKGKPYDYWFSKGTRSLKVSEKGGTFHLKERHYNEAITYLYYGLHYQPDSIDTALLIAETYQKLGKLYLNRNMKEESIEKYKISLKLYASSFKKTQKEEYLKLIFSNLQEIEKELGRISPGTTVSS
;
A
#
# COMPACT_ATOMS: atom_id res chain seq x y z
N MET A 1 5.41 -35.87 25.71
CA MET A 1 5.25 -34.65 26.53
C MET A 1 5.41 -33.30 25.78
N LYS A 2 5.59 -33.28 24.43
CA LYS A 2 5.80 -32.02 23.66
C LYS A 2 4.53 -31.42 23.02
N TYR A 3 3.38 -32.09 23.07
CA TYR A 3 2.14 -31.60 22.45
C TYR A 3 1.16 -30.91 23.41
N ARG A 4 1.45 -30.89 24.72
CA ARG A 4 0.60 -30.24 25.71
C ARG A 4 0.86 -28.73 25.88
N LEU A 5 2.01 -28.21 25.43
CA LEU A 5 2.36 -26.79 25.60
C LEU A 5 1.74 -25.88 24.52
N HIS A 6 1.64 -26.35 23.27
CA HIS A 6 0.98 -25.59 22.19
C HIS A 6 -0.53 -25.46 22.37
N LEU A 7 -1.18 -26.44 23.01
CA LEU A 7 -2.61 -26.36 23.30
C LEU A 7 -2.91 -25.33 24.40
N ILE A 8 -1.99 -25.16 25.37
CA ILE A 8 -2.15 -24.20 26.47
C ILE A 8 -2.06 -22.75 25.96
N ILE A 9 -1.21 -22.47 24.96
CA ILE A 9 -1.11 -21.14 24.33
C ILE A 9 -2.41 -20.77 23.60
N ILE A 10 -3.08 -21.74 22.97
CA ILE A 10 -4.37 -21.50 22.28
C ILE A 10 -5.52 -21.36 23.29
N ILE A 11 -5.50 -22.08 24.41
CA ILE A 11 -6.56 -22.00 25.43
C ILE A 11 -6.50 -20.68 26.22
N ILE A 12 -5.33 -20.07 26.39
CA ILE A 12 -5.21 -18.73 27.00
C ILE A 12 -5.88 -17.63 26.14
N LEU A 13 -6.13 -17.86 24.85
CA LEU A 13 -6.88 -16.90 24.01
C LEU A 13 -8.39 -16.82 24.33
N ALA A 14 -8.93 -17.74 25.14
CA ALA A 14 -10.36 -17.81 25.45
C ALA A 14 -10.74 -17.30 26.86
N ILE A 15 -9.78 -16.94 27.72
CA ILE A 15 -10.05 -16.48 29.09
C ILE A 15 -9.53 -15.06 29.25
N GLY A 16 -10.47 -14.10 29.31
CA GLY A 16 -10.20 -12.74 29.79
C GLY A 16 -10.52 -11.67 28.77
N ALA A 17 -11.77 -11.23 28.78
CA ALA A 17 -12.28 -10.05 28.08
C ALA A 17 -11.70 -8.70 28.59
N ASN A 18 -10.40 -8.67 28.89
CA ASN A 18 -9.60 -7.47 29.21
C ASN A 18 -8.32 -7.35 28.35
N ALA A 19 -8.08 -8.29 27.41
CA ALA A 19 -6.94 -8.25 26.46
C ALA A 19 -7.20 -7.37 25.21
N SER A 20 -8.32 -6.66 25.18
CA SER A 20 -8.78 -5.83 24.07
C SER A 20 -7.83 -4.67 23.71
N SER A 21 -6.89 -4.29 24.59
CA SER A 21 -5.86 -3.28 24.30
C SER A 21 -4.55 -3.84 23.72
N LEU A 22 -4.18 -5.09 23.99
CA LEU A 22 -2.88 -5.67 23.57
C LEU A 22 -2.85 -6.15 22.12
N PHE A 23 -4.02 -6.38 21.51
CA PHE A 23 -4.16 -6.60 20.06
C PHE A 23 -4.40 -5.29 19.29
N ALA A 24 -4.10 -4.12 19.89
CA ALA A 24 -4.22 -2.84 19.21
C ALA A 24 -3.31 -2.83 17.97
N GLN A 25 -3.93 -3.13 16.82
CA GLN A 25 -3.50 -2.97 15.44
C GLN A 25 -2.24 -2.11 15.29
N SER A 26 -1.09 -2.77 15.46
CA SER A 26 0.25 -2.27 15.14
C SER A 26 0.34 -1.97 13.64
N LEU A 27 1.12 -0.95 13.25
CA LEU A 27 1.33 -0.67 11.85
C LEU A 27 2.04 -1.79 11.11
N PHE A 28 3.00 -2.38 11.78
CA PHE A 28 3.89 -3.35 11.19
C PHE A 28 3.11 -4.65 11.17
N SER A 29 2.41 -4.87 10.05
CA SER A 29 1.65 -6.11 9.80
C SER A 29 2.51 -7.28 10.27
N GLY A 30 1.94 -8.16 11.09
CA GLY A 30 2.65 -9.32 11.62
C GLY A 30 3.53 -9.11 12.85
N LEU A 31 3.56 -7.93 13.47
CA LEU A 31 4.31 -7.67 14.70
C LEU A 31 3.41 -7.67 15.93
N VAL A 32 3.75 -8.48 16.94
CA VAL A 32 3.11 -8.50 18.26
C VAL A 32 4.09 -7.91 19.28
N LEU A 33 3.62 -6.93 20.05
CA LEU A 33 4.43 -6.17 21.00
C LEU A 33 3.86 -6.27 22.42
N SER A 34 4.73 -6.28 23.42
CA SER A 34 4.39 -6.07 24.82
C SER A 34 5.19 -4.91 25.40
N GLU A 35 4.65 -4.21 26.39
CA GLU A 35 5.41 -3.19 27.10
C GLU A 35 6.54 -3.82 27.91
N ARG A 36 7.68 -3.13 27.97
CA ARG A 36 8.84 -3.48 28.78
C ARG A 36 9.48 -2.20 29.29
N GLU A 37 10.24 -2.30 30.37
CA GLU A 37 11.06 -1.18 30.83
C GLU A 37 11.94 -0.64 29.69
N ASN A 38 11.82 0.66 29.42
CA ASN A 38 12.57 1.40 28.39
C ASN A 38 12.36 0.96 26.92
N GLY A 39 11.28 0.25 26.59
CA GLY A 39 10.99 -0.09 25.19
C GLY A 39 9.76 -0.97 24.99
N LEU A 40 9.55 -1.41 23.75
CA LEU A 40 8.50 -2.37 23.41
C LEU A 40 9.12 -3.70 22.96
N MET A 41 8.85 -4.77 23.71
CA MET A 41 9.38 -6.09 23.41
C MET A 41 8.57 -6.76 22.31
N VAL A 42 9.27 -7.33 21.32
CA VAL A 42 8.70 -8.17 20.28
C VAL A 42 8.45 -9.54 20.86
N VAL A 43 7.17 -9.93 20.91
CA VAL A 43 6.72 -11.22 21.45
C VAL A 43 6.16 -12.15 20.37
N GLY A 44 6.15 -11.68 19.13
CA GLY A 44 5.74 -12.48 17.99
C GLY A 44 6.01 -11.76 16.67
N VAL A 45 6.60 -12.48 15.73
CA VAL A 45 6.77 -12.05 14.34
C VAL A 45 6.14 -13.06 13.39
N GLN A 46 5.14 -12.62 12.61
CA GLN A 46 4.51 -13.43 11.58
C GLN A 46 5.47 -13.60 10.39
N ASN A 47 5.72 -14.85 9.97
CA ASN A 47 6.53 -15.16 8.79
C ASN A 47 5.99 -14.47 7.53
N GLY A 48 6.90 -13.93 6.70
CA GLY A 48 6.56 -13.21 5.46
C GLY A 48 5.93 -11.83 5.67
N SER A 49 5.85 -11.36 6.90
CA SER A 49 5.35 -10.02 7.22
C SER A 49 6.40 -8.92 7.00
N PRO A 50 6.03 -7.63 6.90
CA PRO A 50 6.99 -6.54 6.89
C PRO A 50 7.98 -6.55 8.06
N ALA A 51 7.53 -6.98 9.25
CA ALA A 51 8.38 -7.12 10.43
C ALA A 51 9.43 -8.22 10.25
N TYR A 52 8.99 -9.39 9.78
CA TYR A 52 9.90 -10.49 9.45
C TYR A 52 10.93 -10.08 8.39
N ASN A 53 10.48 -9.41 7.31
CA ASN A 53 11.34 -8.95 6.23
C ASN A 53 12.29 -7.82 6.65
N ALA A 54 11.94 -7.05 7.69
CA ALA A 54 12.82 -6.07 8.32
C ALA A 54 13.86 -6.71 9.25
N GLY A 55 13.83 -8.04 9.40
CA GLY A 55 14.76 -8.79 10.23
C GLY A 55 14.41 -8.78 11.72
N LEU A 56 13.20 -8.35 12.11
CA LEU A 56 12.74 -8.41 13.49
C LEU A 56 12.54 -9.86 13.94
N ARG A 57 12.78 -10.11 15.22
CA ARG A 57 12.71 -11.43 15.86
C ARG A 57 12.07 -11.32 17.23
N ASP A 58 11.53 -12.43 17.72
CA ASP A 58 11.06 -12.54 19.09
C ASP A 58 12.22 -12.24 20.06
N GLY A 59 11.94 -11.45 21.10
CA GLY A 59 12.93 -10.98 22.07
C GLY A 59 13.60 -9.65 21.72
N ASP A 60 13.44 -9.13 20.51
CA ASP A 60 13.89 -7.78 20.17
C ASP A 60 13.16 -6.74 21.03
N ILE A 61 13.81 -5.63 21.36
CA ILE A 61 13.16 -4.49 22.01
C ILE A 61 13.20 -3.30 21.07
N VAL A 62 12.04 -2.84 20.61
CA VAL A 62 11.92 -1.59 19.86
C VAL A 62 12.11 -0.42 20.83
N LEU A 63 13.19 0.33 20.64
CA LEU A 63 13.53 1.50 21.45
C LEU A 63 13.00 2.77 20.82
N GLU A 64 13.12 2.90 19.49
CA GLU A 64 12.73 4.10 18.76
C GLU A 64 12.06 3.73 17.44
N VAL A 65 11.15 4.59 16.99
CA VAL A 65 10.57 4.58 15.65
C VAL A 65 10.79 5.97 15.07
N GLU A 66 11.43 6.08 13.91
CA GLU A 66 11.73 7.37 13.27
C GLU A 66 12.41 8.38 14.22
N GLY A 67 13.37 7.89 15.03
CA GLY A 67 14.08 8.69 16.03
C GLY A 67 13.25 9.11 17.26
N LYS A 68 11.98 8.68 17.34
CA LYS A 68 11.13 8.93 18.50
C LYS A 68 11.16 7.72 19.44
N LYS A 69 11.54 7.93 20.70
CA LYS A 69 11.55 6.88 21.73
C LYS A 69 10.14 6.31 21.93
N MET A 70 10.03 4.98 21.93
CA MET A 70 8.80 4.24 22.16
C MET A 70 8.88 3.55 23.51
N SER A 71 8.02 3.92 24.44
CA SER A 71 7.98 3.33 25.79
C SER A 71 6.63 2.73 26.16
N LYS A 72 5.57 3.14 25.46
CA LYS A 72 4.19 2.70 25.69
C LYS A 72 3.56 2.22 24.40
N LEU A 73 2.72 1.19 24.49
CA LEU A 73 2.00 0.63 23.34
C LEU A 73 1.09 1.68 22.70
N GLU A 74 0.41 2.50 23.51
CA GLU A 74 -0.50 3.53 23.03
C GLU A 74 0.22 4.59 22.18
N GLU A 75 1.39 5.05 22.65
CA GLU A 75 2.25 5.98 21.92
C GLU A 75 2.68 5.38 20.58
N TYR A 76 3.13 4.12 20.62
CA TYR A 76 3.51 3.40 19.42
C TYR A 76 2.34 3.29 18.45
N VAL A 77 1.14 2.89 18.89
CA VAL A 77 -0.03 2.76 18.00
C VAL A 77 -0.38 4.11 17.36
N GLY A 78 -0.42 5.19 18.15
CA GLY A 78 -0.74 6.53 17.66
C GLY A 78 0.30 7.06 16.67
N PHE A 79 1.58 6.98 17.04
CA PHE A 79 2.68 7.44 16.20
C PHE A 79 2.79 6.63 14.91
N SER A 80 2.59 5.33 15.05
CA SER A 80 2.67 4.44 13.92
C SER A 80 1.49 4.77 12.96
N ARG A 81 0.24 4.97 13.41
CA ARG A 81 -0.85 5.43 12.51
C ARG A 81 -0.53 6.68 11.68
N LYS A 82 0.26 7.62 12.24
CA LYS A 82 0.76 8.80 11.52
C LYS A 82 1.76 8.40 10.43
N ILE A 83 2.75 7.58 10.75
CA ILE A 83 3.77 7.09 9.80
C ILE A 83 3.15 6.42 8.58
N LYS A 84 2.14 5.54 8.71
CA LYS A 84 1.55 4.86 7.54
C LYS A 84 0.94 5.81 6.51
N LYS A 85 0.53 7.01 6.94
CA LYS A 85 -0.06 8.01 6.05
C LYS A 85 1.00 8.83 5.34
N GLU A 86 2.17 9.00 5.96
CA GLU A 86 3.19 9.95 5.53
C GLU A 86 4.41 9.27 4.91
N LYS A 87 4.69 8.02 5.30
CA LYS A 87 5.91 7.30 4.97
C LYS A 87 5.61 5.94 4.40
N VAL A 88 6.58 5.48 3.63
CA VAL A 88 6.56 4.22 2.87
C VAL A 88 7.54 3.21 3.49
N GLU A 89 8.46 3.70 4.31
CA GLU A 89 9.32 2.94 5.18
C GLU A 89 9.41 3.63 6.53
N ALA A 90 9.72 2.87 7.57
CA ALA A 90 9.99 3.40 8.88
C ALA A 90 11.32 2.85 9.42
N TYR A 91 12.16 3.70 9.99
CA TYR A 91 13.36 3.31 10.71
C TYR A 91 13.00 2.91 12.15
N LEU A 92 13.59 1.82 12.62
CA LEU A 92 13.45 1.29 13.96
C LEU A 92 14.83 1.10 14.58
N THR A 93 15.03 1.69 15.76
CA THR A 93 16.17 1.35 16.61
C THR A 93 15.72 0.22 17.51
N ILE A 94 16.33 -0.95 17.38
CA ILE A 94 16.03 -2.13 18.19
C ILE A 94 17.22 -2.54 19.06
N LEU A 95 16.95 -3.18 20.18
CA LEU A 95 17.94 -3.87 21.01
C LEU A 95 17.73 -5.38 20.90
N ARG A 96 18.78 -6.10 20.49
CA ARG A 96 18.79 -7.57 20.47
C ARG A 96 20.02 -8.04 21.22
N GLU A 97 19.81 -8.85 22.25
CA GLU A 97 20.89 -9.43 23.06
C GLU A 97 21.89 -8.38 23.58
N GLY A 98 21.39 -7.17 23.93
CA GLY A 98 22.20 -6.06 24.43
C GLY A 98 22.88 -5.20 23.36
N VAL A 99 22.78 -5.57 22.09
CA VAL A 99 23.35 -4.81 20.95
C VAL A 99 22.24 -4.04 20.23
N LYS A 100 22.52 -2.78 19.88
CA LYS A 100 21.59 -1.95 19.11
C LYS A 100 21.70 -2.26 17.61
N TYR A 101 20.57 -2.35 16.93
CA TYR A 101 20.46 -2.51 15.49
C TYR A 101 19.48 -1.51 14.91
N GLU A 102 19.73 -1.10 13.67
CA GLU A 102 18.76 -0.36 12.85
C GLU A 102 18.00 -1.35 11.98
N ALA A 103 16.68 -1.31 12.02
CA ALA A 103 15.79 -2.08 11.16
C ALA A 103 14.91 -1.13 10.34
N VAL A 104 14.80 -1.40 9.03
CA VAL A 104 13.93 -0.61 8.14
C VAL A 104 12.71 -1.45 7.80
N ILE A 105 11.54 -0.97 8.20
CA ILE A 105 10.29 -1.66 7.96
C ILE A 105 9.47 -0.99 6.87
N LYS A 106 9.20 -1.75 5.81
CA LYS A 106 8.43 -1.29 4.65
C LYS A 106 6.94 -1.31 4.99
N VAL A 107 6.23 -0.21 4.76
CA VAL A 107 4.77 -0.14 4.96
C VAL A 107 3.98 -0.21 3.65
N TYR A 108 4.67 -0.32 2.51
CA TYR A 108 4.08 -0.57 1.18
C TYR A 108 4.14 -2.04 0.75
N SER A 109 3.40 -2.35 -0.31
CA SER A 109 3.44 -3.62 -1.03
C SER A 109 4.79 -3.83 -1.71
N ILE A 110 5.65 -4.69 -1.14
CA ILE A 110 6.96 -5.04 -1.73
C ILE A 110 6.83 -5.58 -3.17
N PRO A 111 5.90 -6.51 -3.48
CA PRO A 111 5.75 -7.01 -4.86
C PRO A 111 5.46 -5.89 -5.86
N VAL A 112 4.58 -4.95 -5.49
CA VAL A 112 4.23 -3.82 -6.37
C VAL A 112 5.41 -2.88 -6.55
N TYR A 113 6.13 -2.55 -5.47
CA TYR A 113 7.29 -1.67 -5.56
C TYR A 113 8.40 -2.28 -6.42
N GLN A 114 8.69 -3.57 -6.27
CA GLN A 114 9.71 -4.23 -7.09
C GLN A 114 9.32 -4.24 -8.58
N ALA A 115 8.06 -4.56 -8.89
CA ALA A 115 7.60 -4.66 -10.27
C ALA A 115 7.38 -3.30 -10.96
N TRP A 116 6.90 -2.29 -10.23
CA TRP A 116 6.38 -1.03 -10.79
C TRP A 116 7.01 0.24 -10.22
N GLN A 117 7.89 0.12 -9.22
CA GLN A 117 8.46 1.26 -8.48
C GLN A 117 7.39 2.16 -7.85
N GLU A 118 6.21 1.61 -7.55
CA GLU A 118 5.09 2.30 -6.93
C GLU A 118 4.97 1.94 -5.44
N LYS A 119 4.84 2.98 -4.61
CA LYS A 119 4.74 2.85 -3.16
C LYS A 119 3.27 2.87 -2.76
N VAL A 120 2.66 1.69 -2.68
CA VAL A 120 1.22 1.53 -2.40
C VAL A 120 0.97 0.71 -1.16
N ALA A 121 -0.15 0.95 -0.48
CA ALA A 121 -0.52 0.20 0.71
C ALA A 121 -0.55 -1.32 0.44
N LYS A 122 0.00 -2.11 1.36
CA LYS A 122 -0.21 -3.57 1.36
C LYS A 122 -1.67 -3.86 1.74
N PRO A 123 -2.38 -4.78 1.08
CA PRO A 123 -3.69 -5.22 1.54
C PRO A 123 -3.58 -5.80 2.96
N THR A 124 -4.61 -5.58 3.79
CA THR A 124 -4.66 -6.07 5.19
C THR A 124 -4.72 -7.60 5.32
N GLY A 125 -4.67 -8.32 4.20
CA GLY A 125 -4.65 -9.77 4.08
C GLY A 125 -5.39 -10.24 2.82
N ALA A 126 -5.38 -11.55 2.59
CA ALA A 126 -6.27 -12.15 1.60
C ALA A 126 -7.70 -12.17 2.19
N PRO A 127 -8.72 -11.63 1.50
CA PRO A 127 -10.09 -11.66 1.99
C PRO A 127 -10.56 -13.11 2.21
N ARG A 128 -11.22 -13.38 3.34
CA ARG A 128 -11.68 -14.74 3.69
C ARG A 128 -12.63 -15.30 2.63
N ASP A 129 -13.40 -14.44 1.99
CA ASP A 129 -14.35 -14.75 0.92
C ASP A 129 -13.71 -14.82 -0.48
N ALA A 130 -12.39 -14.58 -0.61
CA ALA A 130 -11.69 -14.69 -1.88
C ALA A 130 -11.51 -16.14 -2.37
N LYS A 131 -11.90 -17.16 -1.58
CA LYS A 131 -11.84 -18.59 -1.94
C LYS A 131 -10.47 -19.02 -2.52
N GLY A 132 -9.38 -18.50 -1.96
CA GLY A 132 -8.01 -18.79 -2.42
C GLY A 132 -7.58 -18.04 -3.69
N LYS A 133 -8.40 -17.14 -4.23
CA LYS A 133 -8.12 -16.34 -5.43
C LYS A 133 -8.12 -14.83 -5.11
N PRO A 134 -7.15 -14.35 -4.32
CA PRO A 134 -7.13 -12.97 -3.87
C PRO A 134 -6.95 -11.96 -5.00
N TYR A 135 -6.21 -12.31 -6.06
CA TYR A 135 -6.10 -11.48 -7.26
C TYR A 135 -7.48 -11.22 -7.89
N ASP A 136 -8.19 -12.29 -8.26
CA ASP A 136 -9.49 -12.20 -8.93
C ASP A 136 -10.51 -11.42 -8.09
N TYR A 137 -10.48 -11.60 -6.77
CA TYR A 137 -11.32 -10.87 -5.84
C TYR A 137 -11.06 -9.35 -5.92
N TRP A 138 -9.80 -8.94 -5.77
CA TRP A 138 -9.44 -7.52 -5.76
C TRP A 138 -9.61 -6.87 -7.13
N PHE A 139 -9.25 -7.59 -8.19
CA PHE A 139 -9.49 -7.14 -9.57
C PHE A 139 -10.98 -6.95 -9.84
N SER A 140 -11.83 -7.88 -9.40
CA SER A 140 -13.28 -7.78 -9.52
C SER A 140 -13.86 -6.60 -8.72
N LYS A 141 -13.35 -6.33 -7.52
CA LYS A 141 -13.75 -5.15 -6.73
C LYS A 141 -13.34 -3.86 -7.43
N GLY A 142 -12.11 -3.79 -7.92
CA GLY A 142 -11.59 -2.62 -8.65
C GLY A 142 -12.40 -2.31 -9.89
N THR A 143 -12.61 -3.30 -10.76
CA THR A 143 -13.40 -3.14 -11.99
C THR A 143 -14.87 -2.80 -11.73
N ARG A 144 -15.47 -3.30 -10.63
CA ARG A 144 -16.81 -2.89 -10.21
C ARG A 144 -16.84 -1.42 -9.78
N SER A 145 -15.89 -0.96 -8.96
CA SER A 145 -15.78 0.45 -8.58
C SER A 145 -15.60 1.37 -9.79
N LEU A 146 -14.80 0.97 -10.79
CA LEU A 146 -14.69 1.70 -12.06
C LEU A 146 -16.03 1.83 -12.78
N LYS A 147 -16.74 0.72 -12.98
CA LYS A 147 -18.06 0.73 -13.64
C LYS A 147 -19.06 1.64 -12.90
N VAL A 148 -18.97 1.76 -11.58
CA VAL A 148 -19.83 2.68 -10.82
C VAL A 148 -19.45 4.13 -11.08
N SER A 149 -18.15 4.47 -11.10
CA SER A 149 -17.69 5.84 -11.40
C SER A 149 -18.11 6.35 -12.79
N GLU A 150 -18.27 5.42 -13.75
CA GLU A 150 -18.62 5.74 -15.14
C GLU A 150 -20.12 5.98 -15.35
N LYS A 151 -20.98 5.55 -14.41
CA LYS A 151 -22.46 5.69 -14.50
C LYS A 151 -23.01 7.09 -14.16
N GLY A 152 -22.14 8.09 -14.00
CA GLY A 152 -22.53 9.46 -13.63
C GLY A 152 -22.36 9.75 -12.14
N GLY A 153 -23.02 10.80 -11.64
CA GLY A 153 -22.92 11.23 -10.23
C GLY A 153 -22.03 12.45 -10.01
N THR A 154 -21.96 12.89 -8.74
CA THR A 154 -21.21 14.08 -8.33
C THR A 154 -19.71 13.88 -8.49
N PHE A 155 -18.96 14.99 -8.52
CA PHE A 155 -17.50 14.96 -8.57
C PHE A 155 -16.91 14.07 -7.46
N HIS A 156 -17.32 14.29 -6.21
CA HIS A 156 -16.81 13.53 -5.06
C HIS A 156 -17.14 12.03 -5.13
N LEU A 157 -18.31 11.65 -5.67
CA LEU A 157 -18.67 10.24 -5.84
C LEU A 157 -17.77 9.58 -6.89
N LYS A 158 -17.51 10.25 -8.02
CA LYS A 158 -16.61 9.75 -9.05
C LYS A 158 -15.17 9.63 -8.53
N GLU A 159 -14.67 10.68 -7.89
CA GLU A 159 -13.35 10.71 -7.26
C GLU A 159 -13.18 9.56 -6.26
N ARG A 160 -14.16 9.36 -5.37
CA ARG A 160 -14.15 8.26 -4.40
C ARG A 160 -14.04 6.91 -5.10
N HIS A 161 -14.87 6.66 -6.09
CA HIS A 161 -14.89 5.36 -6.78
C HIS A 161 -13.63 5.10 -7.62
N TYR A 162 -13.03 6.14 -8.22
CA TYR A 162 -11.71 6.01 -8.86
C TYR A 162 -10.62 5.67 -7.85
N ASN A 163 -10.59 6.34 -6.70
CA ASN A 163 -9.62 6.05 -5.64
C ASN A 163 -9.81 4.64 -5.04
N GLU A 164 -11.05 4.21 -4.83
CA GLU A 164 -11.39 2.83 -4.42
C GLU A 164 -10.92 1.82 -5.48
N ALA A 165 -11.19 2.09 -6.76
CA ALA A 165 -10.75 1.24 -7.86
C ALA A 165 -9.23 1.09 -7.90
N ILE A 166 -8.49 2.21 -7.88
CA ILE A 166 -7.02 2.23 -7.86
C ILE A 166 -6.49 1.40 -6.68
N THR A 167 -7.05 1.61 -5.49
CA THR A 167 -6.67 0.87 -4.28
C THR A 167 -6.85 -0.63 -4.47
N TYR A 168 -8.02 -1.07 -4.94
CA TYR A 168 -8.30 -2.49 -5.15
C TYR A 168 -7.45 -3.09 -6.27
N LEU A 169 -7.18 -2.36 -7.36
CA LEU A 169 -6.33 -2.85 -8.44
C LEU A 169 -4.86 -3.00 -7.98
N TYR A 170 -4.34 -2.08 -7.16
CA TYR A 170 -3.04 -2.26 -6.52
C TYR A 170 -3.00 -3.43 -5.55
N TYR A 171 -4.09 -3.71 -4.84
CA TYR A 171 -4.22 -4.95 -4.07
C TYR A 171 -4.21 -6.17 -4.99
N GLY A 172 -4.79 -6.10 -6.19
CA GLY A 172 -4.62 -7.12 -7.23
C GLY A 172 -3.14 -7.31 -7.60
N LEU A 173 -2.43 -6.23 -7.97
CA LEU A 173 -1.00 -6.28 -8.27
C LEU A 173 -0.13 -6.79 -7.11
N HIS A 174 -0.57 -6.64 -5.85
CA HIS A 174 0.14 -7.26 -4.73
C HIS A 174 0.21 -8.79 -4.87
N TYR A 175 -0.86 -9.43 -5.36
CA TYR A 175 -0.94 -10.88 -5.55
C TYR A 175 -0.46 -11.33 -6.94
N GLN A 176 -0.52 -10.46 -7.95
CA GLN A 176 -0.01 -10.73 -9.30
C GLN A 176 0.81 -9.54 -9.82
N PRO A 177 2.07 -9.37 -9.36
CA PRO A 177 2.87 -8.18 -9.63
C PRO A 177 3.25 -8.02 -11.10
N ASP A 178 3.28 -9.09 -11.89
CA ASP A 178 3.64 -9.02 -13.31
C ASP A 178 2.45 -8.71 -14.23
N SER A 179 1.26 -8.46 -13.69
CA SER A 179 0.05 -8.20 -14.49
C SER A 179 0.10 -6.83 -15.16
N ILE A 180 0.50 -6.81 -16.43
CA ILE A 180 0.50 -5.60 -17.27
C ILE A 180 -0.93 -5.09 -17.48
N ASP A 181 -1.91 -5.98 -17.68
CA ASP A 181 -3.33 -5.60 -17.79
C ASP A 181 -3.81 -4.78 -16.60
N THR A 182 -3.47 -5.22 -15.38
CA THR A 182 -3.88 -4.51 -14.16
C THR A 182 -3.14 -3.19 -14.02
N ALA A 183 -1.86 -3.11 -14.39
CA ALA A 183 -1.10 -1.87 -14.36
C ALA A 183 -1.61 -0.84 -15.39
N LEU A 184 -1.97 -1.27 -16.61
CA LEU A 184 -2.58 -0.43 -17.62
C LEU A 184 -3.94 0.11 -17.15
N LEU A 185 -4.77 -0.74 -16.54
CA LEU A 185 -6.04 -0.31 -15.99
C LEU A 185 -5.88 0.73 -14.86
N ILE A 186 -4.86 0.59 -14.01
CA ILE A 186 -4.54 1.60 -12.99
C ILE A 186 -4.09 2.90 -13.66
N ALA A 187 -3.23 2.84 -14.68
CA ALA A 187 -2.76 4.01 -15.43
C ALA A 187 -3.92 4.78 -16.06
N GLU A 188 -4.85 4.07 -16.72
CA GLU A 188 -6.08 4.64 -17.29
C GLU A 188 -6.96 5.27 -16.21
N THR A 189 -7.05 4.64 -15.04
CA THR A 189 -7.85 5.18 -13.93
C THR A 189 -7.25 6.48 -13.40
N TYR A 190 -5.93 6.57 -13.25
CA TYR A 190 -5.26 7.82 -12.89
C TYR A 190 -5.45 8.90 -13.96
N GLN A 191 -5.41 8.55 -15.25
CA GLN A 191 -5.70 9.48 -16.34
C GLN A 191 -7.14 10.02 -16.27
N LYS A 192 -8.12 9.14 -16.05
CA LYS A 192 -9.53 9.53 -15.83
C LYS A 192 -9.69 10.44 -14.62
N LEU A 193 -8.97 10.16 -13.53
CA LEU A 193 -8.98 10.97 -12.32
C LEU A 193 -8.32 12.35 -12.56
N GLY A 194 -7.20 12.39 -13.30
CA GLY A 194 -6.56 13.63 -13.74
C GLY A 194 -7.52 14.51 -14.54
N LYS A 195 -8.21 13.93 -15.53
CA LYS A 195 -9.23 14.61 -16.33
C LYS A 195 -10.40 15.11 -15.47
N LEU A 196 -10.81 14.33 -14.48
CA LEU A 196 -11.86 14.72 -13.53
C LEU A 196 -11.47 15.96 -12.73
N TYR A 197 -10.22 16.04 -12.24
CA TYR A 197 -9.69 17.22 -11.56
C TYR A 197 -9.53 18.42 -12.49
N LEU A 198 -9.02 18.21 -13.70
CA LEU A 198 -8.84 19.28 -14.68
C LEU A 198 -10.17 19.96 -15.04
N ASN A 199 -11.24 19.18 -15.19
CA ASN A 199 -12.60 19.70 -15.43
C ASN A 199 -13.15 20.56 -14.27
N ARG A 200 -12.53 20.51 -13.09
CA ARG A 200 -12.82 21.37 -11.93
C ARG A 200 -11.79 22.48 -11.73
N ASN A 201 -10.91 22.69 -12.71
CA ASN A 201 -9.80 23.64 -12.65
C ASN A 201 -8.79 23.34 -11.52
N MET A 202 -8.75 22.09 -11.04
CA MET A 202 -7.80 21.59 -10.03
C MET A 202 -6.53 21.11 -10.74
N LYS A 203 -5.72 22.07 -11.20
CA LYS A 203 -4.59 21.83 -12.11
C LYS A 203 -3.47 21.03 -11.46
N GLU A 204 -3.15 21.30 -10.21
CA GLU A 204 -2.04 20.64 -9.50
C GLU A 204 -2.35 19.15 -9.28
N GLU A 205 -3.55 18.85 -8.79
CA GLU A 205 -4.04 17.49 -8.57
C GLU A 205 -4.14 16.74 -9.89
N SER A 206 -4.60 17.41 -10.96
CA SER A 206 -4.61 16.84 -12.30
C SER A 206 -3.21 16.45 -12.78
N ILE A 207 -2.22 17.34 -12.64
CA ILE A 207 -0.83 17.09 -13.04
C ILE A 207 -0.26 15.91 -12.24
N GLU A 208 -0.53 15.84 -10.94
CA GLU A 208 -0.08 14.74 -10.08
C GLU A 208 -0.59 13.39 -10.60
N LYS A 209 -1.90 13.28 -10.91
CA LYS A 209 -2.45 12.00 -11.40
C LYS A 209 -1.94 11.65 -12.79
N TYR A 210 -1.75 12.62 -13.68
CA TYR A 210 -1.13 12.36 -14.98
C TYR A 210 0.33 11.90 -14.86
N LYS A 211 1.13 12.46 -13.95
CA LYS A 211 2.51 11.99 -13.71
C LYS A 211 2.55 10.51 -13.32
N ILE A 212 1.65 10.08 -12.43
CA ILE A 212 1.56 8.66 -12.02
C ILE A 212 1.13 7.78 -13.20
N SER A 213 0.10 8.21 -13.95
CA SER A 213 -0.37 7.50 -15.15
C SER A 213 0.74 7.32 -16.20
N LEU A 214 1.49 8.39 -16.52
CA LEU A 214 2.62 8.37 -17.46
C LEU A 214 3.71 7.39 -17.00
N LYS A 215 4.05 7.36 -15.71
CA LYS A 215 5.05 6.44 -15.16
C LYS A 215 4.62 4.97 -15.32
N LEU A 216 3.34 4.67 -15.07
CA LEU A 216 2.80 3.32 -15.24
C LEU A 216 2.75 2.90 -16.71
N TYR A 217 2.35 3.78 -17.63
CA TYR A 217 2.41 3.51 -19.06
C TYR A 217 3.84 3.28 -19.55
N ALA A 218 4.80 4.12 -19.16
CA ALA A 218 6.20 3.95 -19.51
C ALA A 218 6.78 2.63 -18.96
N SER A 219 6.40 2.24 -17.75
CA SER A 219 6.81 0.97 -17.15
C SER A 219 6.17 -0.23 -17.86
N SER A 220 4.90 -0.12 -18.25
CA SER A 220 4.17 -1.15 -18.99
C SER A 220 4.73 -1.34 -20.40
N PHE A 221 5.05 -0.24 -21.10
CA PHE A 221 5.69 -0.25 -22.41
C PHE A 221 7.00 -1.05 -22.41
N LYS A 222 7.84 -0.86 -21.38
CA LYS A 222 9.11 -1.59 -21.22
C LYS A 222 8.92 -3.10 -20.96
N LYS A 223 7.72 -3.52 -20.54
CA LYS A 223 7.43 -4.91 -20.11
C LYS A 223 6.63 -5.71 -21.13
N THR A 224 6.16 -5.08 -22.22
CA THR A 224 5.29 -5.76 -23.20
C THR A 224 5.82 -5.61 -24.63
N GLN A 225 5.54 -6.63 -25.44
CA GLN A 225 5.67 -6.60 -26.90
C GLN A 225 4.31 -6.79 -27.59
N LYS A 226 3.22 -6.88 -26.82
CA LYS A 226 1.88 -7.08 -27.36
C LYS A 226 1.40 -5.81 -28.05
N GLU A 227 1.10 -5.92 -29.33
CA GLU A 227 0.68 -4.80 -30.17
C GLU A 227 -0.57 -4.08 -29.61
N GLU A 228 -1.53 -4.83 -29.07
CA GLU A 228 -2.73 -4.28 -28.41
C GLU A 228 -2.39 -3.31 -27.27
N TYR A 229 -1.44 -3.67 -26.41
CA TYR A 229 -1.03 -2.82 -25.28
C TYR A 229 -0.23 -1.63 -25.77
N LEU A 230 0.63 -1.81 -26.76
CA LEU A 230 1.41 -0.71 -27.33
C LEU A 230 0.48 0.35 -27.93
N LYS A 231 -0.52 -0.07 -28.72
CA LYS A 231 -1.54 0.83 -29.29
C LYS A 231 -2.31 1.58 -28.19
N LEU A 232 -2.76 0.87 -27.16
CA LEU A 232 -3.45 1.46 -26.01
C LEU A 232 -2.59 2.52 -25.30
N ILE A 233 -1.34 2.17 -25.00
CA ILE A 233 -0.37 3.07 -24.36
C ILE A 233 -0.18 4.32 -25.22
N PHE A 234 0.12 4.19 -26.50
CA PHE A 234 0.35 5.33 -27.38
C PHE A 234 -0.87 6.26 -27.46
N SER A 235 -2.08 5.69 -27.63
CA SER A 235 -3.32 6.47 -27.65
C SER A 235 -3.52 7.27 -26.36
N ASN A 236 -3.28 6.65 -25.21
CA ASN A 236 -3.45 7.30 -23.91
C ASN A 236 -2.39 8.36 -23.63
N LEU A 237 -1.14 8.13 -24.05
CA LEU A 237 -0.07 9.14 -23.95
C LEU A 237 -0.41 10.41 -24.76
N GLN A 238 -0.93 10.26 -25.98
CA GLN A 238 -1.37 11.37 -26.81
C GLN A 238 -2.54 12.15 -26.17
N GLU A 239 -3.49 11.45 -25.54
CA GLU A 239 -4.57 12.12 -24.80
C GLU A 239 -4.02 12.93 -23.62
N ILE A 240 -3.12 12.35 -22.81
CA ILE A 240 -2.53 13.05 -21.67
C ILE A 240 -1.74 14.29 -22.13
N GLU A 241 -0.95 14.18 -23.19
CA GLU A 241 -0.21 15.31 -23.77
C GLU A 241 -1.14 16.44 -24.17
N LYS A 242 -2.24 16.13 -24.86
CA LYS A 242 -3.26 17.11 -25.24
C LYS A 242 -3.91 17.78 -24.04
N GLU A 243 -4.23 17.03 -22.99
CA GLU A 243 -4.83 17.57 -21.76
C GLU A 243 -3.85 18.45 -20.98
N LEU A 244 -2.58 18.05 -20.87
CA LEU A 244 -1.53 18.86 -20.24
C LEU A 244 -1.25 20.16 -21.02
N GLY A 245 -1.33 20.12 -22.35
CA GLY A 245 -1.20 21.33 -23.19
C GLY A 245 -2.29 22.38 -22.92
N ARG A 246 -3.46 21.98 -22.40
CA ARG A 246 -4.52 22.93 -21.98
C ARG A 246 -4.21 23.62 -20.64
N ILE A 247 -3.37 23.00 -19.81
CA ILE A 247 -3.03 23.53 -18.48
C ILE A 247 -2.02 24.68 -18.58
N SER A 248 -1.09 24.58 -19.54
CA SER A 248 -0.05 25.56 -19.84
C SER A 248 -0.25 26.17 -21.23
N PRO A 249 -1.08 27.21 -21.40
CA PRO A 249 -1.15 27.93 -22.66
C PRO A 249 0.15 28.72 -22.84
N GLY A 250 1.11 28.18 -23.61
CA GLY A 250 2.32 28.89 -24.00
C GLY A 250 3.62 28.28 -23.48
N THR A 251 4.07 27.21 -24.12
CA THR A 251 5.49 27.09 -24.44
C THR A 251 5.54 26.62 -25.88
N THR A 252 5.38 27.58 -26.79
CA THR A 252 5.85 27.42 -28.16
C THR A 252 7.27 26.93 -28.08
N VAL A 253 7.52 25.72 -28.57
CA VAL A 253 8.86 25.28 -28.94
C VAL A 253 9.31 26.26 -30.01
N SER A 254 10.05 27.28 -29.60
CA SER A 254 10.90 28.03 -30.51
C SER A 254 11.96 27.04 -30.99
N SER A 255 11.84 26.70 -32.26
CA SER A 255 12.84 26.08 -33.13
C SER A 255 14.28 26.36 -32.76
#